data_AF-A0A7X4GNS8-F1
#
_entry.id   AF-A0A7X4GNS8-F1
#
_cell.length_a   1.000
_cell.length_b   1.000
_cell.length_c   1.000
_cell.angle_alpha   90.00
_cell.angle_beta   90.00
_cell.angle_gamma   90.00
#
_symmetry.space_group_name_H-M   'P 1'
#
loop_
_entity.id
_entity.type
_entity.pdbx_description
1 polymer ?
#
loop_
_entity_poly.entity_id
_entity_poly.type
_entity_poly.pdbx_seq_one_letter_code
_entity_poly.pdbx_strand_id
1 'polypeptide(L)'
;MKQICLLLSLLALKTASAASGPDVAKYLAQRGWTAYDSKARLTIPANDIAPLTYYANGANVPSCGLLAGTASAPKFIDILSTEPGEQYPHCAGINDVAAFKLAGRDYLVFIYTDRDTRNESYEQFFYVYKSQTGHYLADTQLNESVAGEDSRKKPSRKASDGIRLARKYATQ
;
A
#
# COMPACT_ATOMS: atom_id res chain seq x y z
N MET A 1 5.82 -33.71 -59.10
CA MET A 1 6.52 -32.49 -58.64
C MET A 1 5.47 -31.61 -57.98
N LYS A 2 5.25 -31.69 -56.66
CA LYS A 2 5.89 -30.92 -55.56
C LYS A 2 5.87 -29.40 -55.79
N GLN A 3 4.94 -28.69 -55.16
CA GLN A 3 5.26 -27.52 -54.34
C GLN A 3 4.06 -27.09 -53.47
N ILE A 4 4.22 -27.27 -52.16
CA ILE A 4 3.34 -26.76 -51.10
C ILE A 4 4.06 -25.53 -50.53
N CYS A 5 3.47 -24.34 -50.67
CA CYS A 5 3.95 -23.14 -49.98
C CYS A 5 3.32 -23.09 -48.59
N LEU A 6 4.08 -23.49 -47.56
CA LEU A 6 3.75 -23.25 -46.16
C LEU A 6 4.03 -21.78 -45.83
N LEU A 7 2.99 -20.99 -45.59
CA LEU A 7 3.09 -19.67 -44.97
C LEU A 7 3.24 -19.86 -43.45
N LEU A 8 4.47 -19.79 -42.95
CA LEU A 8 4.74 -19.65 -41.51
C LEU A 8 4.43 -18.22 -41.09
N SER A 9 3.28 -18.01 -40.44
CA SER A 9 2.97 -16.79 -39.72
C SER A 9 3.85 -16.70 -38.48
N LEU A 10 4.83 -15.80 -38.47
CA LEU A 10 5.60 -15.45 -37.27
C LEU A 10 4.66 -14.83 -36.23
N LEU A 11 4.24 -15.64 -35.26
CA LEU A 11 3.71 -15.15 -33.99
C LEU A 11 4.87 -14.50 -33.22
N ALA A 12 4.99 -13.17 -33.30
CA ALA A 12 5.80 -12.41 -32.37
C ALA A 12 5.15 -12.52 -30.98
N LEU A 13 5.61 -13.48 -30.17
CA LEU A 13 5.36 -13.47 -28.74
C LEU A 13 6.00 -12.19 -28.18
N LYS A 14 5.20 -11.15 -28.01
CA LYS A 14 5.53 -10.07 -27.08
C LYS A 14 5.58 -10.70 -25.70
N THR A 15 6.77 -11.09 -25.26
CA THR A 15 7.05 -11.33 -23.85
C THR A 15 6.74 -10.03 -23.13
N ALA A 16 5.54 -9.96 -22.51
CA ALA A 16 5.22 -8.91 -21.58
C ALA A 16 6.28 -8.99 -20.48
N SER A 17 7.26 -8.10 -20.52
CA SER A 17 8.19 -7.90 -19.42
C SER A 17 7.34 -7.77 -18.18
N ALA A 18 7.52 -8.66 -17.20
CA ALA A 18 6.91 -8.52 -15.90
C ALA A 18 7.20 -7.08 -15.46
N ALA A 19 6.15 -6.26 -15.37
CA ALA A 19 6.31 -4.87 -15.05
C ALA A 19 6.98 -4.82 -13.68
N SER A 20 8.23 -4.34 -13.64
CA SER A 20 8.93 -4.17 -12.38
C SER A 20 8.08 -3.26 -11.50
N GLY A 21 7.88 -3.67 -10.26
CA GLY A 21 7.19 -2.87 -9.26
C GLY A 21 7.77 -1.46 -9.09
N PRO A 22 7.13 -0.62 -8.28
CA PRO A 22 7.59 0.74 -8.09
C PRO A 22 8.96 0.77 -7.41
N ASP A 23 9.84 1.67 -7.86
CA ASP A 23 11.17 1.89 -7.27
C ASP A 23 11.06 2.91 -6.13
N VAL A 24 10.91 2.40 -4.90
CA VAL A 24 10.74 3.24 -3.71
C VAL A 24 11.96 4.11 -3.45
N ALA A 25 13.18 3.58 -3.58
CA ALA A 25 14.40 4.32 -3.30
C ALA A 25 14.55 5.52 -4.25
N LYS A 26 14.32 5.29 -5.55
CA LYS A 26 14.32 6.35 -6.55
C LYS A 26 13.22 7.38 -6.28
N TYR A 27 12.01 6.94 -5.93
CA TYR A 27 10.90 7.84 -5.63
C TYR A 27 11.22 8.75 -4.42
N LEU A 28 11.74 8.19 -3.33
CA LEU A 28 12.16 8.97 -2.16
C LEU A 28 13.22 10.02 -2.52
N ALA A 29 14.26 9.62 -3.27
CA ALA A 29 15.31 10.52 -3.71
C ALA A 29 14.77 11.68 -4.58
N GLN A 30 13.83 11.40 -5.49
CA GLN A 30 13.19 12.43 -6.32
C GLN A 30 12.36 13.42 -5.51
N ARG A 31 11.81 13.00 -4.37
CA ARG A 31 11.03 13.85 -3.46
C ARG A 31 11.90 14.61 -2.45
N GLY A 32 13.20 14.29 -2.38
CA GLY A 32 14.09 14.74 -1.31
C GLY A 32 13.79 14.10 0.04
N TRP A 33 12.97 13.05 0.08
CA TRP A 33 12.59 12.39 1.33
C TRP A 33 13.66 11.39 1.79
N THR A 34 13.80 11.24 3.10
CA THR A 34 14.72 10.27 3.70
C THR A 34 13.97 9.00 4.08
N ALA A 35 14.48 7.82 3.73
CA ALA A 35 13.87 6.56 4.16
C ALA A 35 13.93 6.41 5.68
N TYR A 36 12.84 5.93 6.29
CA TYR A 36 12.82 5.51 7.69
C TYR A 36 12.75 3.98 7.75
N ASP A 37 13.73 3.32 8.38
CA ASP A 37 13.67 1.87 8.63
C ASP A 37 12.87 1.61 9.90
N SER A 38 11.59 1.25 9.74
CA SER A 38 10.73 0.80 10.85
C SER A 38 11.17 -0.53 11.45
N LYS A 39 12.16 -1.22 10.85
CA LYS A 39 12.59 -2.59 11.13
C LYS A 39 11.54 -3.66 10.83
N ALA A 40 10.34 -3.26 10.40
CA ALA A 40 9.32 -4.19 9.94
C ALA A 40 9.82 -4.93 8.69
N ARG A 41 9.46 -6.20 8.57
CA ARG A 41 9.79 -7.05 7.43
C ARG A 41 8.48 -7.62 6.92
N LEU A 42 8.09 -7.18 5.73
CA LEU A 42 6.77 -7.43 5.16
C LEU A 42 6.90 -8.30 3.91
N THR A 43 6.00 -9.26 3.76
CA THR A 43 5.81 -9.97 2.50
C THR A 43 4.60 -9.36 1.79
N ILE A 44 4.85 -8.64 0.70
CA ILE A 44 3.76 -8.00 -0.06
C ILE A 44 3.14 -9.02 -1.02
N PRO A 45 1.81 -9.25 -0.98
CA PRO A 45 1.14 -10.22 -1.85
C PRO A 45 0.94 -9.73 -3.30
N ALA A 46 1.51 -8.58 -3.66
CA ALA A 46 1.39 -7.95 -4.97
C ALA A 46 2.72 -7.28 -5.37
N ASN A 47 3.07 -7.33 -6.65
CA ASN A 47 4.35 -6.81 -7.15
C ASN A 47 4.28 -5.36 -7.64
N ASP A 48 3.08 -4.81 -7.84
CA ASP A 48 2.80 -3.48 -8.39
C ASP A 48 2.40 -2.47 -7.30
N ILE A 49 2.72 -2.75 -6.04
CA ILE A 49 2.56 -1.84 -4.91
C ILE A 49 3.63 -2.13 -3.85
N ALA A 50 4.18 -1.08 -3.24
CA ALA A 50 5.17 -1.18 -2.19
C ALA A 50 4.83 -0.19 -1.06
N PRO A 51 4.86 -0.62 0.22
CA PRO A 51 4.79 0.30 1.34
C PRO A 51 6.10 1.09 1.46
N LEU A 52 6.02 2.31 1.98
CA LEU A 52 7.18 3.11 2.35
C LEU A 52 6.93 3.88 3.64
N THR A 53 8.00 4.00 4.41
CA THR A 53 8.10 4.84 5.60
C THR A 53 9.22 5.85 5.38
N TYR A 54 8.97 7.12 5.68
CA TYR A 54 9.85 8.19 5.25
C TYR A 54 9.79 9.41 6.18
N TYR A 55 10.84 10.21 6.17
CA TYR A 55 10.83 11.58 6.69
C TYR A 55 10.63 12.53 5.51
N ALA A 56 9.56 13.32 5.57
CA ALA A 56 9.38 14.45 4.66
C ALA A 56 10.42 15.56 4.96
N ASN A 57 10.60 16.48 4.01
CA ASN A 57 11.53 17.60 4.18
C ASN A 57 11.12 18.46 5.39
N GLY A 58 12.03 18.59 6.36
CA GLY A 58 11.77 19.35 7.59
C GLY A 58 10.89 18.64 8.62
N ALA A 59 10.52 17.38 8.40
CA ALA A 59 9.82 16.57 9.39
C ALA A 59 10.80 16.01 10.44
N ASN A 60 10.37 16.00 11.70
CA ASN A 60 11.13 15.42 12.81
C ASN A 60 10.73 13.99 13.14
N VAL A 61 9.61 13.54 12.57
CA VAL A 61 8.99 12.24 12.83
C VAL A 61 8.58 11.58 11.51
N PRO A 62 8.52 10.23 11.46
CA PRO A 62 8.27 9.52 10.21
C PRO A 62 6.79 9.54 9.80
N SER A 63 6.58 9.56 8.49
CA SER A 63 5.30 9.37 7.81
C SER A 63 5.30 8.03 7.06
N CYS A 64 4.14 7.58 6.60
CA CYS A 64 4.05 6.38 5.77
C CYS A 64 2.98 6.49 4.68
N GLY A 65 3.20 5.73 3.61
CA GLY A 65 2.30 5.66 2.47
C GLY A 65 2.59 4.43 1.62
N LEU A 66 1.91 4.36 0.48
CA LEU A 66 2.07 3.31 -0.51
C LEU A 66 2.50 3.94 -1.84
N LEU A 67 3.38 3.25 -2.55
CA LEU A 67 3.71 3.54 -3.93
C LEU A 67 3.12 2.43 -4.79
N ALA A 68 2.21 2.76 -5.67
CA ALA A 68 1.52 1.82 -6.56
C ALA A 68 1.89 2.06 -8.02
N GLY A 69 1.78 1.03 -8.85
CA GLY A 69 2.06 1.10 -10.29
C GLY A 69 3.46 0.63 -10.65
N THR A 70 3.98 1.15 -11.76
CA THR A 70 5.30 0.74 -12.29
C THR A 70 6.39 1.71 -11.85
N ALA A 71 7.66 1.30 -11.95
CA ALA A 71 8.80 2.19 -11.74
C ALA A 71 8.79 3.46 -12.63
N SER A 72 8.13 3.42 -13.79
CA SER A 72 8.05 4.56 -14.73
C SER A 72 6.89 5.51 -14.47
N ALA A 73 5.84 5.04 -13.80
CA ALA A 73 4.63 5.80 -13.50
C ALA A 73 4.09 5.43 -12.11
N PRO A 74 4.87 5.69 -11.04
CA PRO A 74 4.42 5.40 -9.69
C PRO A 74 3.37 6.40 -9.24
N LYS A 75 2.37 5.93 -8.48
CA LYS A 75 1.34 6.74 -7.83
C LYS A 75 1.48 6.60 -6.32
N PHE A 76 1.67 7.72 -5.64
CA PHE A 76 1.70 7.77 -4.19
C PHE A 76 0.28 7.80 -3.61
N ILE A 77 0.07 7.01 -2.57
CA ILE A 77 -1.16 6.96 -1.77
C ILE A 77 -0.74 7.23 -0.33
N ASP A 78 -1.21 8.33 0.23
CA ASP A 78 -0.89 8.71 1.60
C ASP A 78 -1.66 7.84 2.61
N ILE A 79 -0.99 7.36 3.65
CA ILE A 79 -1.62 6.65 4.78
C ILE A 79 -1.67 7.58 5.99
N LEU A 80 -0.50 8.07 6.41
CA LEU A 80 -0.35 8.97 7.54
C LEU A 80 0.87 9.85 7.32
N SER A 81 0.62 11.14 7.11
CA SER A 81 1.65 12.17 6.98
C SER A 81 1.64 13.12 8.17
N THR A 82 2.81 13.63 8.52
CA THR A 82 3.00 14.62 9.59
C THR A 82 3.43 15.94 8.97
N GLU A 83 2.86 17.05 9.42
CA GLU A 83 3.24 18.37 8.91
C GLU A 83 4.63 18.80 9.43
N PRO A 84 5.35 19.67 8.70
CA PRO A 84 6.65 20.18 9.15
C PRO A 84 6.58 20.84 10.52
N GLY A 85 7.49 20.44 11.41
CA GLY A 85 7.55 20.93 12.80
C GLY A 85 6.67 20.17 13.79
N GLU A 86 5.72 19.37 13.34
CA GLU A 86 4.90 18.53 14.23
C GLU A 86 5.68 17.30 14.72
N GLN A 87 5.21 16.75 15.83
CA GLN A 87 5.76 15.54 16.46
C GLN A 87 4.77 14.37 16.44
N TYR A 88 3.49 14.66 16.23
CA TYR A 88 2.39 13.71 16.22
C TYR A 88 1.23 14.26 15.37
N PRO A 89 0.34 13.40 14.83
CA PRO A 89 0.52 11.95 14.76
C PRO A 89 1.68 11.59 13.82
N HIS A 90 2.32 10.44 14.04
CA HIS A 90 3.37 9.97 13.15
C HIS A 90 3.33 8.45 12.95
N CYS A 91 3.81 7.99 11.80
CA CYS A 91 3.76 6.59 11.42
C CYS A 91 5.05 5.86 11.82
N ALA A 92 4.97 5.07 12.88
CA ALA A 92 6.12 4.29 13.36
C ALA A 92 6.42 3.05 12.49
N GLY A 93 5.51 2.65 11.61
CA GLY A 93 5.75 1.54 10.69
C GLY A 93 4.49 1.05 9.97
N ILE A 94 4.72 0.27 8.92
CA ILE A 94 3.72 -0.61 8.31
C ILE A 94 4.14 -2.04 8.69
N ASN A 95 3.25 -2.78 9.37
CA ASN A 95 3.60 -3.98 10.14
C ASN A 95 3.15 -5.28 9.49
N ASP A 96 2.09 -5.24 8.69
CA ASP A 96 1.55 -6.41 8.00
C ASP A 96 0.74 -5.99 6.77
N VAL A 97 0.54 -6.91 5.84
CA VAL A 97 -0.32 -6.73 4.68
C VAL A 97 -0.97 -8.05 4.29
N ALA A 98 -2.26 -8.02 3.94
CA ALA A 98 -2.95 -9.17 3.38
C ALA A 98 -3.84 -8.80 2.20
N ALA A 99 -3.92 -9.73 1.25
CA ALA A 99 -4.88 -9.66 0.15
C ALA A 99 -6.20 -10.34 0.54
N PHE A 100 -7.31 -9.78 0.10
CA PHE A 100 -8.63 -10.39 0.27
C PHE A 100 -9.60 -9.93 -0.83
N LYS A 101 -10.71 -10.65 -0.99
CA LYS A 101 -11.82 -10.26 -1.87
C LYS A 101 -12.98 -9.70 -1.06
N LEU A 102 -13.58 -8.63 -1.57
CA LEU A 102 -14.77 -7.99 -1.00
C LEU A 102 -15.61 -7.38 -2.13
N ALA A 103 -16.90 -7.68 -2.15
CA ALA A 103 -17.85 -7.19 -3.18
C ALA A 103 -17.32 -7.32 -4.63
N GLY A 104 -16.65 -8.44 -4.94
CA GLY A 104 -16.10 -8.71 -6.27
C GLY A 104 -14.80 -7.96 -6.62
N ARG A 105 -14.21 -7.18 -5.70
CA ARG A 105 -12.95 -6.46 -5.90
C ARG A 105 -11.81 -7.11 -5.13
N ASP A 106 -10.60 -6.96 -5.66
CA ASP A 106 -9.35 -7.37 -4.99
C ASP A 106 -8.85 -6.22 -4.12
N TYR A 107 -8.78 -6.48 -2.82
CA TYR A 107 -8.33 -5.54 -1.80
C TYR A 107 -6.98 -5.96 -1.22
N LEU A 108 -6.24 -4.97 -0.75
CA LEU A 108 -5.17 -5.11 0.22
C LEU A 108 -5.55 -4.35 1.49
N VAL A 109 -5.29 -4.94 2.64
CA VAL A 109 -5.28 -4.24 3.93
C VAL A 109 -3.85 -4.13 4.42
N PHE A 110 -3.44 -2.93 4.78
CA PHE A 110 -2.16 -2.64 5.42
C PHE A 110 -2.41 -2.34 6.89
N ILE A 111 -1.61 -2.93 7.77
CA ILE A 111 -1.58 -2.56 9.19
C ILE A 111 -0.46 -1.55 9.36
N TYR A 112 -0.75 -0.41 9.97
CA TYR A 112 0.26 0.59 10.30
C TYR A 112 0.15 1.00 11.77
N THR A 113 1.29 1.39 12.35
CA THR A 113 1.34 1.95 13.70
C THR A 113 1.27 3.47 13.61
N ASP A 114 0.15 4.01 14.07
CA ASP A 114 -0.03 5.42 14.35
C ASP A 114 0.43 5.72 15.77
N ARG A 115 1.29 6.71 15.95
CA ARG A 115 1.66 7.25 17.25
C ARG A 115 1.07 8.63 17.38
N ASP A 116 0.01 8.72 18.18
CA ASP A 116 -0.78 9.94 18.39
C ASP A 116 -0.18 10.82 19.51
N THR A 117 0.47 10.20 20.50
CA THR A 117 1.22 10.92 21.54
C THR A 117 2.50 10.19 21.92
N ARG A 118 3.25 10.75 22.88
CA ARG A 118 4.46 10.12 23.39
C ARG A 118 4.21 8.72 23.93
N ASN A 119 3.05 8.48 24.53
CA ASN A 119 2.76 7.24 25.23
C ASN A 119 1.64 6.42 24.57
N GLU A 120 1.02 6.95 23.52
CA GLU A 120 -0.09 6.31 22.84
C GLU A 120 0.31 5.91 21.44
N SER A 121 0.15 4.63 21.14
CA SER A 121 0.36 4.07 19.81
C SER A 121 -0.74 3.07 19.53
N TYR A 122 -1.24 3.11 18.30
CA TYR A 122 -2.40 2.37 17.85
C TYR A 122 -2.09 1.67 16.55
N GLU A 123 -2.49 0.40 16.45
CA GLU A 123 -2.48 -0.28 15.16
C GLU A 123 -3.78 0.01 14.40
N GLN A 124 -3.61 0.60 13.23
CA GLN A 124 -4.68 1.01 12.35
C GLN A 124 -4.67 0.17 11.08
N PHE A 125 -5.80 0.19 10.36
CA PHE A 125 -5.93 -0.48 9.08
C PHE A 125 -6.08 0.56 7.97
N PHE A 126 -5.41 0.31 6.85
CA PHE A 126 -5.59 1.09 5.63
C PHE A 126 -5.92 0.16 4.47
N TYR A 127 -7.03 0.43 3.79
CA TYR A 127 -7.59 -0.38 2.72
C TYR A 127 -7.38 0.31 1.38
N VAL A 128 -6.86 -0.47 0.43
CA VAL A 128 -6.84 -0.13 -0.98
C VAL A 128 -7.46 -1.25 -1.79
N TYR A 129 -8.08 -0.92 -2.92
CA TYR A 129 -8.57 -1.90 -3.88
C TYR A 129 -8.03 -1.63 -5.26
N LYS A 130 -7.97 -2.69 -6.08
CA LYS A 130 -7.64 -2.59 -7.49
C LYS A 130 -8.88 -2.19 -8.29
N SER A 131 -8.82 -1.05 -8.98
CA SER A 131 -9.85 -0.61 -9.91
C SER A 131 -9.96 -1.56 -11.10
N GLN A 132 -11.05 -1.42 -11.88
CA GLN A 132 -11.19 -2.15 -13.16
C GLN A 132 -10.06 -1.86 -14.15
N THR A 133 -9.45 -0.67 -14.05
CA THR A 133 -8.29 -0.27 -14.85
C THR A 133 -6.95 -0.77 -14.30
N GLY A 134 -6.95 -1.54 -13.22
CA GLY A 134 -5.76 -2.13 -12.63
C GLY A 134 -5.00 -1.21 -11.67
N HIS A 135 -5.51 -0.02 -11.35
CA HIS A 135 -4.86 0.92 -10.43
C HIS A 135 -5.32 0.71 -9.00
N TYR A 136 -4.40 0.84 -8.03
CA TYR A 136 -4.78 0.90 -6.63
C TYR A 136 -5.41 2.24 -6.27
N LEU A 137 -6.53 2.18 -5.55
CA LEU A 137 -7.25 3.32 -5.00
C LEU A 137 -7.49 3.09 -3.52
N ALA A 138 -7.32 4.13 -2.69
CA ALA A 138 -7.73 4.09 -1.30
C ALA A 138 -9.26 4.00 -1.21
N ASP A 139 -9.76 3.14 -0.32
CA ASP A 139 -11.18 3.06 -0.03
C ASP A 139 -11.52 4.03 1.10
N THR A 140 -11.75 5.31 0.76
CA THR A 140 -12.00 6.38 1.73
C THR A 140 -13.12 6.03 2.71
N GLN A 141 -14.25 5.54 2.20
CA GLN A 141 -15.39 5.17 3.05
C GLN A 141 -15.02 4.07 4.04
N LEU A 142 -14.32 3.03 3.59
CA LEU A 142 -13.92 1.93 4.48
C LEU A 142 -12.85 2.36 5.48
N ASN A 143 -11.88 3.16 5.04
CA ASN A 143 -10.83 3.72 5.90
C ASN A 143 -11.43 4.57 7.02
N GLU A 144 -12.39 5.42 6.72
CA GLU A 144 -13.09 6.25 7.70
C GLU A 144 -13.98 5.42 8.64
N SER A 145 -14.74 4.47 8.10
CA SER A 145 -15.67 3.64 8.87
C SER A 145 -14.96 2.74 9.88
N VAL A 146 -13.78 2.21 9.52
CA VAL A 146 -12.98 1.35 10.39
C VAL A 146 -12.15 2.14 11.39
N ALA A 147 -11.66 3.34 11.02
CA ALA A 147 -10.91 4.21 11.93
C ALA A 147 -11.72 4.60 13.17
N GLY A 148 -13.04 4.74 13.03
CA GLY A 148 -13.97 5.07 14.12
C GLY A 148 -14.18 3.93 15.13
N GLU A 149 -13.83 2.68 14.82
CA GLU A 149 -14.06 1.54 15.71
C GLU A 149 -12.89 1.30 16.67
N ASP A 150 -12.95 1.95 17.84
CA ASP A 150 -12.19 1.68 19.07
C ASP A 150 -10.77 1.12 18.83
N SER A 151 -10.04 1.79 17.95
CA SER A 151 -8.64 1.53 17.60
C SER A 151 -7.70 1.64 18.82
N ARG A 152 -8.23 2.16 19.93
CA ARG A 152 -7.50 2.46 21.17
C ARG A 152 -7.41 1.30 22.17
N LYS A 153 -8.06 0.16 21.93
CA LYS A 153 -8.18 -0.92 22.95
C LYS A 153 -7.39 -2.21 22.70
N LYS A 154 -6.68 -2.35 21.56
CA LYS A 154 -5.96 -3.59 21.26
C LYS A 154 -4.50 -3.31 20.84
N PRO A 155 -3.52 -3.75 21.65
CA PRO A 155 -2.10 -3.49 21.40
C PRO A 155 -1.48 -4.40 20.32
N SER A 156 -2.24 -5.36 19.78
CA SER A 156 -1.81 -6.17 18.65
C SER A 156 -3.01 -6.60 17.81
N ARG A 157 -2.99 -6.22 16.54
CA ARG A 157 -3.98 -6.47 15.50
C ARG A 157 -3.31 -7.25 14.38
N LYS A 158 -4.07 -8.14 13.75
CA LYS A 158 -3.62 -8.92 12.59
C LYS A 158 -4.37 -8.51 11.34
N ALA A 159 -3.82 -8.80 10.16
CA ALA A 159 -4.49 -8.42 8.91
C ALA A 159 -5.87 -9.09 8.79
N SER A 160 -6.03 -10.29 9.38
CA SER A 160 -7.32 -10.97 9.50
C SER A 160 -8.38 -10.17 10.28
N ASP A 161 -7.98 -9.37 11.27
CA ASP A 161 -8.90 -8.47 11.97
C ASP A 161 -9.37 -7.36 11.04
N GLY A 162 -8.46 -6.76 10.27
CA GLY A 162 -8.81 -5.76 9.26
C GLY A 162 -9.78 -6.31 8.22
N ILE A 163 -9.53 -7.53 7.71
CA ILE A 163 -10.45 -8.21 6.77
C ILE A 163 -11.83 -8.42 7.40
N ARG A 164 -11.90 -8.80 8.69
CA ARG A 164 -13.17 -8.98 9.40
C ARG A 164 -13.92 -7.65 9.54
N LEU A 165 -13.23 -6.56 9.88
CA LEU A 165 -13.83 -5.23 9.98
C LEU A 165 -14.30 -4.74 8.61
N ALA A 166 -13.50 -4.91 7.56
CA ALA A 166 -13.86 -4.55 6.21
C ALA A 166 -15.21 -5.17 5.79
N ARG A 167 -15.39 -6.46 6.08
CA ARG A 167 -16.64 -7.18 5.79
C ARG A 167 -17.83 -6.70 6.62
N LYS A 168 -17.61 -6.25 7.87
CA LYS A 168 -18.65 -5.70 8.75
C LYS A 168 -19.17 -4.34 8.27
N TYR A 169 -18.27 -3.50 7.74
CA TYR A 169 -18.61 -2.13 7.34
C TYR A 169 -19.01 -2.00 5.88
N ALA A 170 -18.62 -2.95 5.02
CA ALA A 170 -19.01 -2.94 3.61
C ALA A 170 -20.49 -3.32 3.37
N THR A 171 -21.20 -3.78 4.39
CA THR A 171 -22.63 -4.15 4.33
C THR A 171 -23.57 -3.11 4.93
N GLN A 172 -23.03 -1.96 5.36
CA GLN A 172 -23.79 -0.84 5.92
C GLN A 172 -23.97 0.24 4.86
#